data_AF-A0A7V9L4A4-F1
#
_entry.id   AF-A0A7V9L4A4-F1
#
_cell.length_a   1.000
_cell.length_b   1.000
_cell.length_c   1.000
_cell.angle_alpha   90.00
_cell.angle_beta   90.00
_cell.angle_gamma   90.00
#
_symmetry.space_group_name_H-M   'P 1'
#
loop_
_entity.id
_entity.type
_entity.pdbx_description
1 polymer ?
#
loop_
_entity_poly.entity_id
_entity_poly.type
_entity_poly.pdbx_seq_one_letter_code
_entity_poly.pdbx_strand_id
1 'polypeptide(L)'
;MGLATTPEYDELLARGYPHLRRLITPHPHEADAQGWAIKALEELDPKHYFVDWPAAVARAYVRGYATSRIENTSHVKTHAAAVDIGPIDEAEGRKLIASCLGPKHYDRYDFHSEHALFLIEAMIGSAAVVDAVLGEFETMKDLEAQFGTRNAFGYAIGFVIRRLPQARRAAAEARVSALVAKHAGAGEKYTRDFLSYVTGGRAALETSGRKLRLYCVHFCEDPALIRQVATESVVGWDAHHVVLAGDGMIDALTPKAVKKIWKGHKERTIEQLGILASPKAVGVLKEFGKTKAYAAQVEAALAARSGGGSSTPQAASAKPKSKPAAKPKTKATKLAAKPTKPKPTKR
;
A
#
# COMPACT_ATOMS: atom_id res chain seq x y z
N MET A 1 -25.86 7.59 0.76
CA MET A 1 -26.55 6.91 -0.36
C MET A 1 -25.47 6.16 -1.14
N GLY A 2 -25.50 4.89 -1.50
CA GLY A 2 -26.31 3.69 -1.30
C GLY A 2 -25.53 2.59 -2.08
N LEU A 3 -25.40 1.36 -1.59
CA LEU A 3 -24.71 0.30 -2.34
C LEU A 3 -25.58 -0.94 -2.39
N ALA A 4 -26.52 -0.95 -3.34
CA ALA A 4 -27.22 -2.15 -3.79
C ALA A 4 -26.38 -2.74 -4.94
N THR A 5 -25.91 -3.98 -4.76
CA THR A 5 -24.96 -4.66 -5.66
C THR A 5 -25.68 -5.34 -6.82
N THR A 6 -25.37 -4.91 -8.04
CA THR A 6 -25.87 -5.43 -9.34
C THR A 6 -24.64 -5.60 -10.28
N PRO A 7 -24.71 -5.99 -11.59
CA PRO A 7 -23.61 -6.17 -12.61
C PRO A 7 -22.48 -5.11 -12.75
N GLU A 8 -22.18 -4.44 -11.66
CA GLU A 8 -22.10 -2.99 -11.46
C GLU A 8 -21.47 -2.70 -10.07
N TYR A 9 -21.39 -3.70 -9.20
CA TYR A 9 -20.20 -3.98 -8.39
C TYR A 9 -19.00 -4.43 -9.31
N ASP A 10 -19.14 -4.41 -10.65
CA ASP A 10 -18.32 -5.20 -11.59
C ASP A 10 -17.52 -4.44 -12.65
N GLU A 11 -17.64 -3.12 -12.75
CA GLU A 11 -16.43 -2.33 -13.05
C GLU A 11 -15.85 -1.79 -11.75
N LEU A 12 -16.38 -2.17 -10.57
CA LEU A 12 -15.71 -1.78 -9.33
C LEU A 12 -14.29 -2.15 -9.50
N LEU A 13 -13.40 -1.34 -8.92
CA LEU A 13 -12.05 -1.83 -8.91
C LEU A 13 -11.55 -1.95 -10.39
N ALA A 14 -12.22 -1.38 -11.43
CA ALA A 14 -12.07 -1.68 -12.89
C ALA A 14 -10.63 -1.81 -13.36
N ARG A 15 -9.68 -1.18 -12.64
CA ARG A 15 -8.25 -1.48 -12.73
C ARG A 15 -7.44 -1.28 -11.46
N GLY A 16 -8.04 -1.20 -10.28
CA GLY A 16 -7.20 -1.21 -9.09
C GLY A 16 -7.88 -0.84 -7.80
N TYR A 17 -8.90 -1.58 -7.36
CA TYR A 17 -9.00 -1.84 -5.92
C TYR A 17 -8.26 -3.17 -5.64
N PRO A 18 -7.79 -3.41 -4.41
CA PRO A 18 -7.83 -2.48 -3.28
C PRO A 18 -6.82 -1.34 -3.42
N HIS A 19 -6.06 -1.29 -4.52
CA HIS A 19 -5.05 -0.28 -4.83
C HIS A 19 -5.61 1.09 -5.27
N LEU A 20 -6.81 1.48 -4.81
CA LEU A 20 -7.41 2.81 -5.03
C LEU A 20 -7.79 3.41 -3.70
N ARG A 21 -7.80 4.74 -3.63
CA ARG A 21 -8.27 5.48 -2.47
C ARG A 21 -9.38 6.41 -2.92
N ARG A 22 -10.45 6.49 -2.13
CA ARG A 22 -11.53 7.45 -2.32
C ARG A 22 -11.50 8.44 -1.18
N LEU A 23 -11.71 9.70 -1.51
CA LEU A 23 -11.88 10.76 -0.53
C LEU A 23 -13.36 10.87 -0.22
N ILE A 24 -13.72 10.71 1.06
CA ILE A 24 -15.10 10.78 1.54
C ILE A 24 -15.29 11.99 2.45
N THR A 25 -16.43 12.66 2.27
CA THR A 25 -16.90 13.77 3.10
C THR A 25 -18.44 13.76 3.02
N PRO A 26 -19.17 13.96 4.13
CA PRO A 26 -18.67 14.17 5.50
C PRO A 26 -18.22 12.87 6.19
N HIS A 27 -17.31 12.96 7.15
CA HIS A 27 -16.93 11.83 8.01
C HIS A 27 -16.63 12.24 9.46
N PRO A 28 -17.01 11.46 10.49
CA PRO A 28 -16.82 11.82 11.90
C PRO A 28 -15.36 12.14 12.30
N HIS A 29 -14.40 11.50 11.64
CA HIS A 29 -12.98 11.68 11.92
C HIS A 29 -12.40 12.98 11.34
N GLU A 30 -13.15 13.75 10.53
CA GLU A 30 -12.68 15.05 10.01
C GLU A 30 -12.52 16.10 11.12
N ALA A 31 -13.27 15.98 12.21
CA ALA A 31 -13.15 16.88 13.37
C ALA A 31 -11.80 16.79 14.10
N ASP A 32 -11.10 15.65 13.99
CA ASP A 32 -9.75 15.42 14.49
C ASP A 32 -8.87 14.83 13.37
N ALA A 33 -8.88 15.48 12.21
CA ALA A 33 -8.21 14.95 11.02
C ALA A 33 -6.71 14.71 11.26
N GLN A 34 -6.05 15.61 11.98
CA GLN A 34 -4.64 15.49 12.35
C GLN A 34 -4.38 14.27 13.24
N GLY A 35 -5.15 14.09 14.32
CA GLY A 35 -4.97 12.97 15.24
C GLY A 35 -5.14 11.61 14.54
N TRP A 36 -6.14 11.51 13.66
CA TRP A 36 -6.35 10.31 12.85
C TRP A 36 -5.28 10.08 11.78
N ALA A 37 -4.75 11.14 11.16
CA ALA A 37 -3.65 11.03 10.20
C ALA A 37 -2.36 10.55 10.89
N ILE A 38 -2.02 11.11 12.05
CA ILE A 38 -0.88 10.67 12.87
C ILE A 38 -1.04 9.21 13.25
N LYS A 39 -2.23 8.83 13.75
CA LYS A 39 -2.51 7.45 14.11
C LYS A 39 -2.29 6.49 12.93
N ALA A 40 -2.74 6.87 11.74
CA ALA A 40 -2.52 6.08 10.53
C ALA A 40 -1.03 5.97 10.15
N LEU A 41 -0.23 7.02 10.35
CA LEU A 41 1.22 7.01 10.09
C LEU A 41 2.01 6.18 11.11
N GLU A 42 1.49 6.03 12.33
CA GLU A 42 2.11 5.23 13.41
C GLU A 42 1.73 3.74 13.34
N GLU A 43 0.71 3.39 12.56
CA GLU A 43 0.34 2.01 12.30
C GLU A 43 1.30 1.37 11.28
N LEU A 44 1.37 0.04 11.25
CA LEU A 44 2.19 -0.66 10.25
C LEU A 44 1.51 -0.74 8.87
N ASP A 45 0.19 -0.82 8.91
CA ASP A 45 -0.74 -0.85 7.79
C ASP A 45 -1.96 -0.05 8.28
N PRO A 46 -2.34 1.09 7.68
CA PRO A 46 -3.39 1.97 8.17
C PRO A 46 -4.79 1.31 8.21
N LYS A 47 -5.09 0.60 9.30
CA LYS A 47 -6.24 -0.32 9.36
C LYS A 47 -7.58 0.38 9.41
N HIS A 48 -7.56 1.65 9.80
CA HIS A 48 -8.74 2.48 9.91
C HIS A 48 -9.30 2.89 8.55
N TYR A 49 -8.46 2.89 7.52
CA TYR A 49 -8.81 3.39 6.19
C TYR A 49 -8.08 2.58 5.11
N PHE A 50 -8.72 1.54 4.59
CA PHE A 50 -8.17 0.79 3.46
C PHE A 50 -8.44 1.50 2.14
N VAL A 51 -9.71 1.72 1.80
CA VAL A 51 -10.09 2.35 0.52
C VAL A 51 -10.68 3.74 0.73
N ASP A 52 -11.60 3.88 1.68
CA ASP A 52 -12.29 5.14 1.92
C ASP A 52 -11.57 5.94 3.01
N TRP A 53 -11.11 7.13 2.64
CA TRP A 53 -10.37 8.04 3.51
C TRP A 53 -11.14 9.34 3.68
N PRO A 54 -11.35 9.82 4.92
CA PRO A 54 -11.85 11.16 5.16
C PRO A 54 -10.94 12.19 4.47
N ALA A 55 -11.51 13.10 3.67
CA ALA A 55 -10.72 13.97 2.81
C ALA A 55 -9.68 14.80 3.60
N ALA A 56 -10.07 15.34 4.76
CA ALA A 56 -9.17 16.08 5.63
C ALA A 56 -8.05 15.20 6.22
N VAL A 57 -8.37 13.97 6.64
CA VAL A 57 -7.39 13.00 7.17
C VAL A 57 -6.37 12.61 6.10
N ALA A 58 -6.83 12.35 4.88
CA ALA A 58 -5.97 12.01 3.75
C ALA A 58 -4.94 13.10 3.45
N ARG A 59 -5.36 14.37 3.44
CA ARG A 59 -4.49 15.53 3.18
C ARG A 59 -3.42 15.68 4.26
N ALA A 60 -3.83 15.58 5.54
CA ALA A 60 -2.88 15.57 6.66
C ALA A 60 -1.90 14.38 6.58
N TYR A 61 -2.40 13.20 6.22
CA TYR A 61 -1.59 11.98 6.10
C TYR A 61 -0.50 12.14 5.04
N VAL A 62 -0.83 12.57 3.81
CA VAL A 62 0.17 12.67 2.73
C VAL A 62 1.21 13.75 2.99
N ARG A 63 0.82 14.89 3.62
CA ARG A 63 1.75 15.94 4.06
C ARG A 63 2.66 15.42 5.18
N GLY A 64 2.10 14.76 6.19
CA GLY A 64 2.86 14.12 7.26
C GLY A 64 3.84 13.08 6.71
N TYR A 65 3.37 12.19 5.84
CA TYR A 65 4.15 11.14 5.21
C TYR A 65 5.36 11.71 4.46
N ALA A 66 5.16 12.69 3.57
CA ALA A 66 6.21 13.30 2.75
C ALA A 66 7.34 13.98 3.57
N THR A 67 7.12 14.24 4.86
CA THR A 67 8.15 14.80 5.76
C THR A 67 8.86 13.76 6.62
N SER A 68 8.45 12.49 6.55
CA SER A 68 9.02 11.39 7.33
C SER A 68 10.46 11.10 6.86
N ARG A 69 11.40 11.06 7.80
CA ARG A 69 12.83 10.85 7.51
C ARG A 69 13.38 9.69 8.34
N ILE A 70 14.55 9.22 7.90
CA ILE A 70 15.30 8.01 8.35
C ILE A 70 15.49 7.84 9.88
N GLU A 71 15.17 8.81 10.75
CA GLU A 71 15.46 8.71 12.21
C GLU A 71 14.41 9.34 13.12
N ASN A 72 14.33 8.85 14.37
CA ASN A 72 13.46 9.22 15.51
C ASN A 72 13.21 10.73 15.80
N THR A 73 13.82 11.66 15.06
CA THR A 73 13.50 13.10 15.07
C THR A 73 12.34 13.47 14.13
N SER A 74 11.78 12.49 13.39
CA SER A 74 10.72 12.65 12.41
C SER A 74 9.35 13.02 13.00
N HIS A 75 9.01 12.58 14.22
CA HIS A 75 7.68 12.79 14.80
C HIS A 75 7.25 14.26 14.86
N VAL A 76 8.14 15.18 15.24
CA VAL A 76 7.76 16.61 15.38
C VAL A 76 7.42 17.23 14.02
N LYS A 77 8.20 16.93 12.97
CA LYS A 77 7.95 17.47 11.62
C LYS A 77 6.75 16.82 10.95
N THR A 78 6.62 15.50 11.10
CA THR A 78 5.44 14.74 10.63
C THR A 78 4.16 15.27 11.27
N HIS A 79 4.16 15.50 12.59
CA HIS A 79 2.99 16.04 13.30
C HIS A 79 2.68 17.48 12.87
N ALA A 80 3.70 18.32 12.71
CA ALA A 80 3.52 19.71 12.27
C ALA A 80 2.96 19.79 10.84
N ALA A 81 3.45 18.95 9.93
CA ALA A 81 2.96 18.89 8.56
C ALA A 81 1.51 18.36 8.47
N ALA A 82 1.14 17.44 9.37
CA ALA A 82 -0.22 16.89 9.45
C ALA A 82 -1.27 17.88 10.00
N VAL A 83 -0.87 19.09 10.44
CA VAL A 83 -1.83 20.15 10.86
C VAL A 83 -2.60 20.70 9.67
N ASP A 84 -1.94 20.80 8.50
CA ASP A 84 -2.57 21.37 7.32
C ASP A 84 -3.50 20.35 6.65
N ILE A 85 -4.80 20.64 6.69
CA ILE A 85 -5.87 19.85 6.08
C ILE A 85 -6.51 20.54 4.85
N GLY A 86 -5.93 21.65 4.41
CA GLY A 86 -6.36 22.41 3.24
C GLY A 86 -6.25 21.58 1.95
N PRO A 87 -7.00 21.92 0.89
CA PRO A 87 -6.90 21.24 -0.40
C PRO A 87 -5.44 21.13 -0.89
N ILE A 88 -5.12 20.03 -1.56
CA ILE A 88 -3.82 19.80 -2.22
C ILE A 88 -4.05 19.96 -3.71
N ASP A 89 -3.41 20.97 -4.30
CA ASP A 89 -3.41 21.17 -5.74
C ASP A 89 -2.34 20.31 -6.45
N GLU A 90 -2.32 20.37 -7.78
CA GLU A 90 -1.37 19.59 -8.57
C GLU A 90 0.09 19.95 -8.26
N ALA A 91 0.38 21.24 -8.05
CA ALA A 91 1.75 21.71 -7.81
C ALA A 91 2.27 21.22 -6.45
N GLU A 92 1.44 21.26 -5.42
CA GLU A 92 1.74 20.68 -4.12
C GLU A 92 1.87 19.16 -4.20
N GLY A 93 0.92 18.47 -4.85
CA GLY A 93 0.95 17.01 -5.00
C GLY A 93 2.24 16.51 -5.68
N ARG A 94 2.71 17.21 -6.72
CA ARG A 94 4.01 16.93 -7.36
C ARG A 94 5.19 17.08 -6.39
N LYS A 95 5.20 18.12 -5.54
CA LYS A 95 6.22 18.33 -4.51
C LYS A 95 6.21 17.24 -3.44
N LEU A 96 5.02 16.76 -3.05
CA LEU A 96 4.87 15.67 -2.10
C LEU A 96 5.46 14.37 -2.67
N ILE A 97 5.19 14.05 -3.94
CA ILE A 97 5.79 12.89 -4.64
C ILE A 97 7.32 12.99 -4.66
N ALA A 98 7.85 14.14 -5.10
CA ALA A 98 9.30 14.37 -5.12
C ALA A 98 9.93 14.24 -3.72
N SER A 99 9.22 14.69 -2.68
CA SER A 99 9.68 14.55 -1.30
C SER A 99 9.74 13.09 -0.85
N CYS A 100 8.72 12.29 -1.20
CA CYS A 100 8.66 10.86 -0.89
C CYS A 100 9.73 10.03 -1.63
N LEU A 101 10.08 10.44 -2.85
CA LEU A 101 11.09 9.76 -3.68
C LEU A 101 12.52 10.28 -3.43
N GLY A 102 12.63 11.40 -2.71
CA GLY A 102 13.88 12.11 -2.47
C GLY A 102 14.82 11.39 -1.50
N PRO A 103 16.12 11.75 -1.50
CA PRO A 103 17.17 10.95 -0.91
C PRO A 103 17.17 10.82 0.62
N LYS A 104 16.25 11.49 1.31
CA LYS A 104 16.16 11.53 2.78
C LYS A 104 14.89 10.88 3.31
N HIS A 105 14.01 10.44 2.41
CA HIS A 105 12.78 9.73 2.73
C HIS A 105 13.08 8.23 2.82
N TYR A 106 12.57 7.60 3.86
CA TYR A 106 12.68 6.16 4.03
C TYR A 106 11.50 5.66 4.83
N ASP A 107 10.76 4.75 4.23
CA ASP A 107 9.83 3.89 4.94
C ASP A 107 10.28 2.44 4.80
N ARG A 108 10.34 1.73 5.92
CA ARG A 108 10.66 0.30 5.96
C ARG A 108 9.51 -0.55 5.38
N TYR A 109 8.29 0.00 5.36
CA TYR A 109 7.07 -0.72 5.02
C TYR A 109 6.42 -0.11 3.78
N ASP A 110 6.22 -0.95 2.77
CA ASP A 110 5.71 -0.53 1.47
C ASP A 110 4.27 0.02 1.56
N PHE A 111 3.50 -0.37 2.59
CA PHE A 111 2.09 0.02 2.77
C PHE A 111 1.91 1.54 2.83
N HIS A 112 2.70 2.26 3.62
CA HIS A 112 2.53 3.72 3.71
C HIS A 112 2.83 4.42 2.40
N SER A 113 3.83 3.91 1.66
CA SER A 113 4.21 4.42 0.35
C SER A 113 3.08 4.22 -0.66
N GLU A 114 2.49 3.02 -0.71
CA GLU A 114 1.32 2.74 -1.55
C GLU A 114 0.14 3.64 -1.20
N HIS A 115 -0.18 3.76 0.10
CA HIS A 115 -1.27 4.63 0.56
C HIS A 115 -1.02 6.09 0.17
N ALA A 116 0.19 6.61 0.39
CA ALA A 116 0.51 7.98 0.05
C ALA A 116 0.35 8.24 -1.46
N LEU A 117 0.87 7.35 -2.31
CA LEU A 117 0.76 7.50 -3.76
C LEU A 117 -0.71 7.50 -4.21
N PHE A 118 -1.52 6.54 -3.75
CA PHE A 118 -2.92 6.44 -4.17
C PHE A 118 -3.80 7.55 -3.56
N LEU A 119 -3.46 8.08 -2.38
CA LEU A 119 -4.14 9.25 -1.82
C LEU A 119 -3.80 10.52 -2.63
N ILE A 120 -2.54 10.71 -3.02
CA ILE A 120 -2.15 11.81 -3.89
C ILE A 120 -2.85 11.68 -5.25
N GLU A 121 -2.92 10.47 -5.81
CA GLU A 121 -3.69 10.21 -7.04
C GLU A 121 -5.17 10.60 -6.90
N ALA A 122 -5.81 10.26 -5.78
CA ALA A 122 -7.18 10.65 -5.52
C ALA A 122 -7.38 12.16 -5.42
N MET A 123 -6.32 12.93 -5.12
CA MET A 123 -6.35 14.39 -5.01
C MET A 123 -6.08 15.10 -6.33
N ILE A 124 -5.08 14.65 -7.11
CA ILE A 124 -4.57 15.37 -8.28
C ILE A 124 -4.75 14.63 -9.61
N GLY A 125 -5.25 13.39 -9.58
CA GLY A 125 -5.52 12.56 -10.76
C GLY A 125 -4.33 11.74 -11.26
N SER A 126 -4.62 10.62 -11.94
CA SER A 126 -3.62 9.64 -12.37
C SER A 126 -2.57 10.21 -13.32
N ALA A 127 -2.95 11.10 -14.25
CA ALA A 127 -1.99 11.67 -15.21
C ALA A 127 -0.88 12.48 -14.53
N ALA A 128 -1.25 13.37 -13.61
CA ALA A 128 -0.29 14.19 -12.87
C ALA A 128 0.64 13.32 -12.01
N VAL A 129 0.10 12.27 -11.37
CA VAL A 129 0.89 11.32 -10.58
C VAL A 129 1.87 10.53 -11.45
N VAL A 130 1.42 9.98 -12.58
CA VAL A 130 2.31 9.26 -13.51
C VAL A 130 3.45 10.15 -13.98
N ASP A 131 3.14 11.38 -14.40
CA ASP A 131 4.17 12.31 -14.86
C ASP A 131 5.16 12.67 -13.76
N ALA A 132 4.69 12.90 -12.54
CA ALA A 132 5.53 13.23 -11.39
C ALA A 132 6.46 12.08 -11.02
N VAL A 133 5.93 10.87 -10.83
CA VAL A 133 6.72 9.70 -10.41
C VAL A 133 7.75 9.32 -11.47
N LEU A 134 7.33 9.23 -12.74
CA LEU A 134 8.25 8.87 -13.82
C LEU A 134 9.29 9.97 -14.04
N GLY A 135 8.92 11.25 -13.91
CA GLY A 135 9.85 12.37 -13.97
C GLY A 135 10.94 12.27 -12.91
N GLU A 136 10.58 11.98 -11.66
CA GLU A 136 11.56 11.75 -10.59
C GLU A 136 12.48 10.57 -10.91
N PHE A 137 11.93 9.41 -11.30
CA PHE A 137 12.72 8.24 -11.69
C PHE A 137 13.67 8.50 -12.87
N GLU A 138 13.26 9.31 -13.84
CA GLU A 138 14.08 9.67 -15.01
C GLU A 138 15.33 10.47 -14.61
N THR A 139 15.24 11.32 -13.57
CA THR A 139 16.36 12.11 -13.06
C THR A 139 17.32 11.32 -12.17
N MET A 140 16.89 10.16 -11.65
CA MET A 140 17.72 9.36 -10.75
C MET A 140 18.90 8.71 -11.49
N LYS A 141 20.08 8.79 -10.86
CA LYS A 141 21.29 8.07 -11.31
C LYS A 141 21.23 6.60 -10.91
N ASP A 142 20.71 6.34 -9.72
CA ASP A 142 20.54 5.01 -9.16
C ASP A 142 19.11 4.89 -8.62
N LEU A 143 18.27 4.13 -9.34
CA LEU A 143 16.90 3.85 -8.93
C LEU A 143 16.84 3.09 -7.60
N GLU A 144 17.89 2.35 -7.29
CA GLU A 144 17.91 1.37 -6.20
C GLU A 144 18.54 1.96 -4.92
N ALA A 145 19.09 3.19 -5.00
CA ALA A 145 19.62 3.95 -3.88
C ALA A 145 18.52 4.47 -2.92
N GLN A 146 17.66 3.58 -2.41
CA GLN A 146 16.78 3.70 -1.23
C GLN A 146 15.74 2.59 -1.25
N PHE A 147 16.00 1.56 -0.45
CA PHE A 147 15.10 0.42 -0.31
C PHE A 147 13.78 0.82 0.38
N GLY A 148 12.66 0.27 -0.08
CA GLY A 148 11.32 0.52 0.47
C GLY A 148 10.48 1.43 -0.42
N THR A 149 10.49 2.73 -0.18
CA THR A 149 9.56 3.67 -0.85
C THR A 149 9.63 3.66 -2.38
N ARG A 150 10.83 3.59 -2.96
CA ARG A 150 10.98 3.53 -4.42
C ARG A 150 10.46 2.22 -5.01
N ASN A 151 10.65 1.10 -4.31
CA ASN A 151 10.09 -0.19 -4.70
C ASN A 151 8.57 -0.14 -4.69
N ALA A 152 8.00 0.37 -3.60
CA ALA A 152 6.55 0.52 -3.46
C ALA A 152 5.96 1.43 -4.53
N PHE A 153 6.62 2.56 -4.85
CA PHE A 153 6.17 3.46 -5.92
C PHE A 153 6.33 2.82 -7.31
N GLY A 154 7.44 2.15 -7.59
CA GLY A 154 7.67 1.43 -8.85
C GLY A 154 6.69 0.29 -9.08
N TYR A 155 6.24 -0.36 -8.00
CA TYR A 155 5.16 -1.33 -8.04
C TYR A 155 3.78 -0.64 -8.22
N ALA A 156 3.46 0.32 -7.37
CA ALA A 156 2.14 0.95 -7.32
C ALA A 156 1.82 1.78 -8.58
N ILE A 157 2.83 2.36 -9.23
CA ILE A 157 2.65 3.17 -10.44
C ILE A 157 2.01 2.38 -11.58
N GLY A 158 2.19 1.06 -11.62
CA GLY A 158 1.54 0.21 -12.61
C GLY A 158 0.01 0.25 -12.54
N PHE A 159 -0.55 0.32 -11.34
CA PHE A 159 -2.00 0.48 -11.16
C PHE A 159 -2.47 1.85 -11.64
N VAL A 160 -1.70 2.91 -11.36
CA VAL A 160 -2.01 4.28 -11.79
C VAL A 160 -1.97 4.39 -13.32
N ILE A 161 -0.95 3.81 -13.97
CA ILE A 161 -0.82 3.76 -15.44
C ILE A 161 -2.01 3.05 -16.08
N ARG A 162 -2.46 1.93 -15.50
CA ARG A 162 -3.62 1.17 -15.99
C ARG A 162 -4.93 1.96 -15.97
N ARG A 163 -5.02 3.06 -15.23
CA ARG A 163 -6.19 3.96 -15.21
C ARG A 163 -6.13 5.07 -16.24
N LEU A 164 -4.98 5.27 -16.90
CA LEU A 164 -4.87 6.25 -17.97
C LEU A 164 -5.67 5.83 -19.22
N PRO A 165 -6.18 6.80 -20.00
CA PRO A 165 -6.67 6.56 -21.35
C PRO A 165 -5.58 5.89 -22.20
N GLN A 166 -5.98 5.02 -23.14
CA GLN A 166 -5.06 4.15 -23.89
C GLN A 166 -3.86 4.89 -24.50
N ALA A 167 -4.07 6.06 -25.12
CA ALA A 167 -2.99 6.84 -25.72
C ALA A 167 -1.95 7.32 -24.68
N ARG A 168 -2.41 7.77 -23.51
CA ARG A 168 -1.52 8.21 -22.42
C ARG A 168 -0.86 7.02 -21.71
N ARG A 169 -1.58 5.90 -21.61
CA ARG A 169 -1.04 4.64 -21.07
C ARG A 169 0.15 4.17 -21.90
N ALA A 170 0.00 4.09 -23.22
CA ALA A 170 1.09 3.67 -24.11
C ALA A 170 2.33 4.58 -23.99
N ALA A 171 2.14 5.89 -23.88
CA ALA A 171 3.24 6.84 -23.65
C ALA A 171 3.94 6.61 -22.30
N ALA A 172 3.18 6.35 -21.22
CA ALA A 172 3.75 6.04 -19.92
C ALA A 172 4.49 4.69 -19.91
N GLU A 173 3.94 3.65 -20.53
CA GLU A 173 4.58 2.34 -20.68
C GLU A 173 5.89 2.41 -21.49
N ALA A 174 5.95 3.27 -22.51
CA ALA A 174 7.18 3.54 -23.25
C ALA A 174 8.25 4.19 -22.37
N ARG A 175 7.87 5.17 -21.52
CA ARG A 175 8.77 5.80 -20.54
C ARG A 175 9.28 4.78 -19.52
N VAL A 176 8.39 3.94 -18.99
CA VAL A 176 8.78 2.85 -18.07
C VAL A 176 9.76 1.89 -18.73
N SER A 177 9.52 1.49 -19.99
CA SER A 177 10.42 0.61 -20.73
C SER A 177 11.79 1.24 -20.94
N ALA A 178 11.85 2.55 -21.25
CA ALA A 178 13.09 3.29 -21.37
C ALA A 178 13.84 3.38 -20.03
N LEU A 179 13.15 3.59 -18.92
CA LEU A 179 13.72 3.55 -17.56
C LEU A 179 14.32 2.18 -17.25
N VAL A 180 13.58 1.10 -17.50
CA VAL A 180 14.07 -0.27 -17.28
C VAL A 180 15.35 -0.54 -18.09
N ALA A 181 15.37 -0.12 -19.36
CA ALA A 181 16.54 -0.26 -20.23
C ALA A 181 17.74 0.58 -19.76
N LYS A 182 17.51 1.84 -19.38
CA LYS A 182 18.54 2.76 -18.85
C LYS A 182 19.25 2.18 -17.63
N HIS A 183 18.53 1.45 -16.79
CA HIS A 183 19.05 0.84 -15.55
C HIS A 183 19.33 -0.66 -15.69
N ALA A 184 19.49 -1.17 -16.92
CA ALA A 184 19.96 -2.53 -17.16
C ALA A 184 21.37 -2.73 -16.58
N GLY A 185 21.59 -3.84 -15.88
CA GLY A 185 22.90 -4.19 -15.31
C GLY A 185 23.30 -3.47 -14.01
N ALA A 186 22.53 -2.48 -13.53
CA ALA A 186 22.69 -1.93 -12.18
C ALA A 186 22.33 -2.99 -11.12
N GLY A 187 23.02 -2.94 -9.96
CA GLY A 187 23.07 -3.91 -8.84
C GLY A 187 21.74 -4.51 -8.37
N GLU A 188 21.36 -4.37 -7.09
CA GLU A 188 20.05 -4.88 -6.63
C GLU A 188 18.90 -4.36 -7.51
N LYS A 189 17.84 -5.15 -7.71
CA LYS A 189 16.96 -5.04 -8.88
C LYS A 189 15.51 -4.68 -8.56
N TYR A 190 15.18 -4.31 -7.33
CA TYR A 190 13.80 -4.40 -6.85
C TYR A 190 12.87 -3.39 -7.53
N THR A 191 13.27 -2.10 -7.59
CA THR A 191 12.43 -1.07 -8.23
C THR A 191 12.34 -1.32 -9.73
N ARG A 192 13.47 -1.63 -10.37
CA ARG A 192 13.51 -1.94 -11.81
C ARG A 192 12.67 -3.18 -12.16
N ASP A 193 12.73 -4.25 -11.36
CA ASP A 193 11.95 -5.45 -11.59
C ASP A 193 10.45 -5.17 -11.46
N PHE A 194 10.04 -4.36 -10.48
CA PHE A 194 8.63 -3.95 -10.39
C PHE A 194 8.19 -3.18 -11.63
N LEU A 195 8.99 -2.21 -12.08
CA LEU A 195 8.74 -1.47 -13.31
C LEU A 195 8.70 -2.38 -14.54
N SER A 196 9.55 -3.41 -14.61
CA SER A 196 9.52 -4.36 -15.72
C SER A 196 8.28 -5.25 -15.68
N TYR A 197 7.76 -5.60 -14.51
CA TYR A 197 6.50 -6.35 -14.38
C TYR A 197 5.31 -5.54 -14.90
N VAL A 198 5.31 -4.22 -14.67
CA VAL A 198 4.25 -3.32 -15.13
C VAL A 198 4.09 -3.35 -16.66
N THR A 199 5.18 -3.37 -17.42
CA THR A 199 5.14 -3.30 -18.89
C THR A 199 5.31 -4.65 -19.59
N GLY A 200 6.09 -5.56 -19.00
CA GLY A 200 6.42 -6.86 -19.60
C GLY A 200 5.60 -8.04 -19.05
N GLY A 201 4.76 -7.81 -18.03
CA GLY A 201 3.89 -8.83 -17.44
C GLY A 201 4.61 -10.14 -17.17
N ARG A 202 4.13 -11.24 -17.77
CA ARG A 202 4.68 -12.58 -17.59
C ARG A 202 6.12 -12.73 -18.09
N ALA A 203 6.47 -12.15 -19.24
CA ALA A 203 7.82 -12.27 -19.77
C ALA A 203 8.86 -11.60 -18.85
N ALA A 204 8.48 -10.46 -18.24
CA ALA A 204 9.32 -9.80 -17.25
C ALA A 204 9.48 -10.63 -15.96
N LEU A 205 8.43 -11.34 -15.53
CA LEU A 205 8.53 -12.27 -14.39
C LEU A 205 9.51 -13.42 -14.66
N GLU A 206 9.37 -14.09 -15.80
CA GLU A 206 10.20 -15.24 -16.18
C GLU A 206 11.67 -14.85 -16.28
N THR A 207 11.96 -13.68 -16.86
CA THR A 207 13.32 -13.16 -17.00
C THR A 207 13.93 -12.63 -15.70
N SER A 208 13.12 -12.27 -14.70
CA SER A 208 13.64 -11.76 -13.43
C SER A 208 14.37 -12.81 -12.59
N GLY A 209 14.09 -14.11 -12.81
CA GLY A 209 14.64 -15.21 -12.02
C GLY A 209 14.22 -15.21 -10.54
N ARG A 210 13.24 -14.37 -10.17
CA ARG A 210 12.78 -14.25 -8.79
C ARG A 210 11.75 -15.31 -8.45
N LYS A 211 11.74 -15.72 -7.19
CA LYS A 211 10.65 -16.56 -6.67
C LYS A 211 9.34 -15.79 -6.81
N LEU A 212 8.42 -16.33 -7.59
CA LEU A 212 7.10 -15.73 -7.80
C LEU A 212 6.32 -15.66 -6.49
N ARG A 213 5.75 -14.49 -6.24
CA ARG A 213 4.83 -14.21 -5.13
C ARG A 213 3.59 -13.55 -5.70
N LEU A 214 2.50 -13.55 -4.94
CA LEU A 214 1.22 -13.01 -5.41
C LEU A 214 1.32 -11.55 -5.87
N TYR A 215 2.18 -10.72 -5.25
CA TYR A 215 2.37 -9.35 -5.70
C TYR A 215 3.04 -9.24 -7.09
N CYS A 216 3.82 -10.24 -7.49
CA CYS A 216 4.52 -10.26 -8.79
C CYS A 216 3.53 -10.39 -9.95
N VAL A 217 2.43 -11.11 -9.74
CA VAL A 217 1.49 -11.48 -10.81
C VAL A 217 0.34 -10.49 -10.99
N HIS A 218 0.29 -9.38 -10.25
CA HIS A 218 -0.77 -8.36 -10.43
C HIS A 218 -0.78 -7.73 -11.82
N PHE A 219 0.41 -7.63 -12.44
CA PHE A 219 0.54 -7.10 -13.79
C PHE A 219 0.52 -8.17 -14.87
N CYS A 220 0.36 -9.44 -14.48
CA CYS A 220 0.18 -10.53 -15.42
C CYS A 220 -1.30 -10.66 -15.76
N GLU A 221 -1.62 -10.68 -17.04
CA GLU A 221 -2.97 -11.00 -17.53
C GLU A 221 -3.10 -12.51 -17.78
N ASP A 222 -2.52 -13.33 -16.89
CA ASP A 222 -2.50 -14.80 -16.97
C ASP A 222 -3.22 -15.42 -15.76
N PRO A 223 -4.52 -15.74 -15.90
CA PRO A 223 -5.31 -16.36 -14.84
C PRO A 223 -4.74 -17.68 -14.31
N ALA A 224 -4.06 -18.48 -15.16
CA ALA A 224 -3.54 -19.78 -14.76
C ALA A 224 -2.30 -19.61 -13.87
N LEU A 225 -1.38 -18.72 -14.25
CA LEU A 225 -0.21 -18.40 -13.45
C LEU A 225 -0.60 -17.79 -12.11
N ILE A 226 -1.59 -16.87 -12.09
CA ILE A 226 -2.07 -16.26 -10.86
C ILE A 226 -2.58 -17.32 -9.89
N ARG A 227 -3.41 -18.27 -10.37
CA ARG A 227 -3.91 -19.38 -9.54
C ARG A 227 -2.79 -20.29 -9.05
N GLN A 228 -1.82 -20.62 -9.89
CA GLN A 228 -0.65 -21.41 -9.48
C GLN A 228 0.08 -20.74 -8.32
N VAL A 229 0.46 -19.47 -8.48
CA VAL A 229 1.20 -18.71 -7.45
C VAL A 229 0.38 -18.56 -6.16
N ALA A 230 -0.94 -18.41 -6.27
CA ALA A 230 -1.82 -18.34 -5.10
C ALA A 230 -1.78 -19.59 -4.23
N THR A 231 -1.73 -20.77 -4.84
CA THR A 231 -1.65 -22.05 -4.11
C THR A 231 -0.31 -22.23 -3.40
N GLU A 232 0.76 -21.69 -3.97
CA GLU A 232 2.12 -21.78 -3.44
C GLU A 232 2.42 -20.72 -2.36
N SER A 233 1.65 -19.62 -2.33
CA SER A 233 1.93 -18.44 -1.49
C SER A 233 0.66 -17.79 -0.92
N VAL A 234 0.11 -18.33 0.17
CA VAL A 234 -1.09 -17.75 0.83
C VAL A 234 -0.76 -16.72 1.93
N VAL A 235 0.44 -16.15 1.95
CA VAL A 235 0.88 -15.23 3.03
C VAL A 235 0.21 -13.84 2.93
N GLY A 236 -0.26 -13.46 1.75
CA GLY A 236 -1.03 -12.25 1.51
C GLY A 236 -1.93 -12.46 0.31
N TRP A 237 -3.24 -12.50 0.55
CA TRP A 237 -4.26 -12.68 -0.48
C TRP A 237 -4.95 -11.34 -0.76
N ASP A 238 -5.25 -11.10 -2.04
CA ASP A 238 -5.84 -9.84 -2.51
C ASP A 238 -7.04 -10.11 -3.45
N ALA A 239 -8.13 -9.35 -3.29
CA ALA A 239 -9.31 -9.44 -4.13
C ALA A 239 -9.03 -9.06 -5.58
N HIS A 240 -7.98 -8.28 -5.86
CA HIS A 240 -7.55 -8.01 -7.22
C HIS A 240 -7.22 -9.30 -7.98
N HIS A 241 -6.65 -10.31 -7.32
CA HIS A 241 -6.41 -11.60 -7.98
C HIS A 241 -7.69 -12.34 -8.34
N VAL A 242 -8.76 -12.22 -7.54
CA VAL A 242 -10.07 -12.80 -7.87
C VAL A 242 -10.64 -12.16 -9.12
N VAL A 243 -10.46 -10.85 -9.30
CA VAL A 243 -10.86 -10.17 -10.54
C VAL A 243 -10.07 -10.70 -11.73
N LEU A 244 -8.75 -10.84 -11.60
CA LEU A 244 -7.88 -11.29 -12.70
C LEU A 244 -8.07 -12.76 -13.06
N ALA A 245 -8.30 -13.63 -12.07
CA ALA A 245 -8.25 -15.08 -12.24
C ALA A 245 -9.53 -15.84 -11.84
N GLY A 246 -10.59 -15.09 -11.52
CA GLY A 246 -11.91 -15.60 -11.16
C GLY A 246 -11.97 -16.25 -9.79
N ASP A 247 -13.15 -16.81 -9.50
CA ASP A 247 -13.47 -17.50 -8.23
C ASP A 247 -12.54 -18.67 -7.89
N GLY A 248 -11.80 -19.20 -8.86
CA GLY A 248 -10.73 -20.18 -8.61
C GLY A 248 -9.64 -19.68 -7.65
N MET A 249 -9.51 -18.36 -7.48
CA MET A 249 -8.63 -17.75 -6.48
C MET A 249 -9.15 -17.88 -5.04
N ILE A 250 -10.47 -17.95 -4.88
CA ILE A 250 -11.09 -18.15 -3.57
C ILE A 250 -10.91 -19.61 -3.15
N ASP A 251 -10.86 -20.55 -4.10
CA ASP A 251 -10.63 -21.97 -3.83
C ASP A 251 -9.26 -22.24 -3.16
N ALA A 252 -8.27 -21.38 -3.39
CA ALA A 252 -6.98 -21.44 -2.70
C ALA A 252 -7.08 -21.09 -1.20
N LEU A 253 -8.14 -20.40 -0.76
CA LEU A 253 -8.40 -20.02 0.63
C LEU A 253 -9.08 -21.15 1.43
N THR A 254 -8.47 -22.33 1.44
CA THR A 254 -8.90 -23.44 2.29
C THR A 254 -8.88 -23.06 3.78
N PRO A 255 -9.63 -23.75 4.67
CA PRO A 255 -9.58 -23.49 6.12
C PRO A 255 -8.16 -23.54 6.71
N LYS A 256 -7.29 -24.40 6.16
CA LYS A 256 -5.87 -24.49 6.54
C LYS A 256 -5.09 -23.26 6.08
N ALA A 257 -5.37 -22.76 4.88
CA ALA A 257 -4.72 -21.59 4.30
C ALA A 257 -5.12 -20.31 5.03
N VAL A 258 -6.41 -20.12 5.34
CA VAL A 258 -6.92 -18.99 6.15
C VAL A 258 -6.19 -18.85 7.48
N LYS A 259 -5.87 -19.97 8.13
CA LYS A 259 -5.11 -19.98 9.39
C LYS A 259 -3.67 -19.47 9.21
N LYS A 260 -3.06 -19.70 8.04
CA LYS A 260 -1.67 -19.32 7.70
C LYS A 260 -1.51 -17.88 7.21
N ILE A 261 -2.59 -17.20 6.82
CA ILE A 261 -2.54 -15.77 6.48
C ILE A 261 -1.95 -15.00 7.67
N TRP A 262 -1.01 -14.10 7.42
CA TRP A 262 -0.40 -13.30 8.48
C TRP A 262 -1.45 -12.44 9.18
N LYS A 263 -1.33 -12.27 10.51
CA LYS A 263 -2.35 -11.61 11.34
C LYS A 263 -2.77 -10.24 10.81
N GLY A 264 -1.82 -9.43 10.33
CA GLY A 264 -2.12 -8.10 9.78
C GLY A 264 -2.88 -8.14 8.44
N HIS A 265 -2.70 -9.19 7.64
CA HIS A 265 -3.44 -9.35 6.37
C HIS A 265 -4.86 -9.88 6.57
N LYS A 266 -5.17 -10.56 7.69
CA LYS A 266 -6.49 -11.17 7.90
C LYS A 266 -7.64 -10.15 7.89
N GLU A 267 -7.45 -9.03 8.56
CA GLU A 267 -8.47 -7.97 8.64
C GLU A 267 -8.74 -7.38 7.25
N ARG A 268 -7.68 -7.09 6.48
CA ARG A 268 -7.78 -6.64 5.09
C ARG A 268 -8.43 -7.70 4.19
N THR A 269 -8.11 -8.98 4.37
CA THR A 269 -8.72 -10.08 3.61
C THR A 269 -10.21 -10.20 3.91
N ILE A 270 -10.64 -10.04 5.17
CA ILE A 270 -12.07 -10.07 5.55
C ILE A 270 -12.84 -8.95 4.87
N GLU A 271 -12.31 -7.72 4.89
CA GLU A 271 -12.95 -6.59 4.21
C GLU A 271 -13.05 -6.84 2.70
N GLN A 272 -11.96 -7.28 2.08
CA GLN A 272 -11.90 -7.59 0.65
C GLN A 272 -12.86 -8.74 0.26
N LEU A 273 -13.00 -9.78 1.08
CA LEU A 273 -14.00 -10.83 0.84
C LEU A 273 -15.42 -10.31 1.04
N GLY A 274 -15.61 -9.38 1.98
CA GLY A 274 -16.87 -8.71 2.25
C GLY A 274 -17.44 -8.02 1.01
N ILE A 275 -16.58 -7.48 0.15
CA ILE A 275 -17.01 -6.79 -1.06
C ILE A 275 -17.30 -7.75 -2.24
N LEU A 276 -16.62 -8.89 -2.37
CA LEU A 276 -16.71 -9.71 -3.60
C LEU A 276 -18.08 -10.34 -3.82
N ALA A 277 -18.73 -10.12 -4.96
CA ALA A 277 -20.05 -10.70 -5.24
C ALA A 277 -20.12 -12.25 -5.16
N SER A 278 -18.98 -12.93 -5.31
CA SER A 278 -18.88 -14.40 -5.25
C SER A 278 -19.54 -15.02 -4.01
N PRO A 279 -20.44 -16.00 -4.18
CA PRO A 279 -20.97 -16.81 -3.08
C PRO A 279 -19.87 -17.57 -2.30
N LYS A 280 -18.74 -17.91 -2.95
CA LYS A 280 -17.63 -18.61 -2.29
C LYS A 280 -16.97 -17.75 -1.22
N ALA A 281 -16.97 -16.42 -1.40
CA ALA A 281 -16.43 -15.48 -0.40
C ALA A 281 -17.17 -15.62 0.95
N VAL A 282 -18.48 -15.91 0.93
CA VAL A 282 -19.28 -16.13 2.15
C VAL A 282 -18.78 -17.34 2.94
N GLY A 283 -18.38 -18.42 2.25
CA GLY A 283 -17.83 -19.61 2.89
C GLY A 283 -16.52 -19.30 3.62
N VAL A 284 -15.61 -18.57 2.97
CA VAL A 284 -14.32 -18.17 3.56
C VAL A 284 -14.51 -17.19 4.72
N LEU A 285 -15.43 -16.22 4.60
CA LEU A 285 -15.78 -15.29 5.68
C LEU A 285 -16.25 -16.06 6.93
N LYS A 286 -17.10 -17.07 6.77
CA LYS A 286 -17.54 -17.93 7.88
C LYS A 286 -16.35 -18.65 8.56
N GLU A 287 -15.34 -19.08 7.81
CA GLU A 287 -14.12 -19.66 8.39
C GLU A 287 -13.31 -18.65 9.22
N PHE A 288 -13.18 -17.40 8.76
CA PHE A 288 -12.59 -16.33 9.56
C PHE A 288 -13.38 -16.07 10.84
N GLY A 289 -14.72 -16.09 10.76
CA GLY A 289 -15.64 -15.83 11.87
C GLY A 289 -15.54 -16.85 13.01
N LYS A 290 -15.02 -18.06 12.76
CA LYS A 290 -14.73 -19.05 13.82
C LYS A 290 -13.66 -18.58 14.80
N THR A 291 -12.86 -17.56 14.42
CA THR A 291 -11.89 -16.93 15.31
C THR A 291 -12.54 -15.75 16.02
N LYS A 292 -12.65 -15.82 17.36
CA LYS A 292 -13.29 -14.78 18.19
C LYS A 292 -12.82 -13.35 17.90
N ALA A 293 -11.54 -13.17 17.59
CA ALA A 293 -10.97 -11.85 17.28
C ALA A 293 -11.54 -11.20 16.01
N TYR A 294 -12.09 -11.99 15.08
CA TYR A 294 -12.58 -11.53 13.78
C TYR A 294 -14.10 -11.65 13.62
N ALA A 295 -14.80 -12.25 14.59
CA ALA A 295 -16.23 -12.53 14.50
C ALA A 295 -17.06 -11.28 14.18
N ALA A 296 -16.87 -10.19 14.93
CA ALA A 296 -17.62 -8.95 14.72
C ALA A 296 -17.35 -8.32 13.33
N GLN A 297 -16.10 -8.39 12.85
CA GLN A 297 -15.75 -7.87 11.52
C GLN A 297 -16.39 -8.72 10.40
N VAL A 298 -16.40 -10.04 10.58
CA VAL A 298 -17.05 -10.97 9.64
C VAL A 298 -18.57 -10.77 9.62
N GLU A 299 -19.21 -10.60 10.77
CA GLU A 299 -20.63 -10.28 10.86
C GLU A 299 -20.96 -8.98 10.13
N ALA A 300 -20.16 -7.92 10.35
CA ALA A 300 -20.34 -6.65 9.65
C ALA A 300 -20.14 -6.79 8.13
N ALA A 301 -19.13 -7.55 7.69
CA ALA A 301 -18.90 -7.83 6.27
C ALA A 301 -20.06 -8.60 5.65
N LEU A 302 -20.62 -9.60 6.33
CA LEU A 302 -21.77 -10.37 5.86
C LEU A 302 -23.08 -9.54 5.86
N ALA A 303 -23.26 -8.66 6.85
CA ALA A 303 -24.38 -7.73 6.90
C ALA A 303 -24.34 -6.73 5.72
N ALA A 304 -23.19 -6.14 5.45
CA ALA A 304 -22.98 -5.23 4.31
C ALA A 304 -23.28 -5.88 2.95
N ARG A 305 -23.16 -7.21 2.84
CA ARG A 305 -23.51 -7.97 1.62
C ARG A 305 -25.00 -8.24 1.45
N SER A 306 -25.74 -8.30 2.55
CA SER A 306 -27.16 -8.68 2.56
C SER A 306 -28.09 -7.48 2.54
N GLY A 307 -27.65 -6.33 3.07
CA GLY A 307 -28.35 -5.06 2.93
C GLY A 307 -27.70 -4.22 1.84
N GLY A 308 -28.43 -3.87 0.78
CA GLY A 308 -28.00 -2.99 -0.31
C GLY A 308 -27.73 -1.52 0.09
N GLY A 309 -27.12 -1.28 1.25
CA GLY A 309 -26.84 0.03 1.83
C GLY A 309 -25.58 -0.01 2.66
N SER A 310 -24.54 0.68 2.17
CA SER A 310 -23.30 0.94 2.90
C SER A 310 -23.57 1.51 4.30
N SER A 311 -23.19 0.74 5.33
CA SER A 311 -22.70 1.28 6.59
C SER A 311 -21.27 0.79 6.75
N THR A 312 -20.30 1.69 6.59
CA THR A 312 -18.92 1.44 6.98
C THR A 312 -18.93 0.90 8.42
N PRO A 313 -18.41 -0.31 8.69
CA PRO A 313 -18.33 -0.79 10.06
C PRO A 313 -17.38 0.14 10.81
N GLN A 314 -17.91 0.89 11.77
CA GLN A 314 -17.10 1.48 12.83
C GLN A 314 -16.34 0.31 13.45
N ALA A 315 -15.02 0.24 13.23
CA ALA A 315 -14.17 -0.63 14.01
C ALA A 315 -14.44 -0.24 15.47
N ALA A 316 -15.11 -1.12 16.22
CA ALA A 316 -15.36 -0.93 17.63
C ALA A 316 -14.00 -0.79 18.30
N SER A 317 -13.57 0.46 18.50
CA SER A 317 -12.35 0.79 19.18
C SER A 317 -12.60 0.45 20.64
N ALA A 318 -12.19 -0.74 21.04
CA ALA A 318 -11.99 -1.03 22.44
C ALA A 318 -11.04 0.05 22.96
N LYS A 319 -11.59 0.96 23.77
CA LYS A 319 -10.89 2.05 24.46
C LYS A 319 -9.59 1.45 25.03
N PRO A 320 -8.39 1.88 24.58
CA PRO A 320 -7.17 1.43 25.23
C PRO A 320 -7.22 1.99 26.64
N LYS A 321 -7.21 1.11 27.66
CA LYS A 321 -6.88 1.53 29.02
C LYS A 321 -5.46 2.08 28.94
N SER A 322 -5.33 3.41 28.91
CA SER A 322 -4.05 4.08 29.02
C SER A 322 -3.42 3.67 30.36
N LYS A 323 -2.39 2.85 30.30
CA LYS A 323 -1.49 2.65 31.43
C LYS A 323 -0.59 3.90 31.46
N PRO A 324 -0.43 4.57 32.61
CA PRO A 324 0.44 5.73 32.70
C PRO A 324 1.88 5.33 32.32
N ALA A 325 2.51 6.16 31.50
CA ALA A 325 3.87 5.97 31.03
C ALA A 325 4.82 5.80 32.23
N ALA A 326 5.51 4.66 32.29
CA ALA A 326 6.61 4.47 33.22
C ALA A 326 7.77 5.38 32.81
N LYS A 327 8.22 6.23 33.74
CA LYS A 327 9.42 7.08 33.57
C LYS A 327 10.61 6.22 33.12
N PRO A 328 11.40 6.67 32.12
CA PRO A 328 12.59 5.94 31.70
C PRO A 328 13.63 5.96 32.82
N LYS A 329 14.00 4.77 33.31
CA LYS A 329 15.19 4.59 34.16
C LYS A 329 16.43 4.69 33.29
N THR A 330 17.17 5.78 33.40
CA THR A 330 18.52 5.95 32.87
C THR A 330 19.46 4.95 33.54
N LYS A 331 19.96 3.97 32.79
CA LYS A 331 21.19 3.23 33.15
C LYS A 331 22.34 3.84 32.36
N ALA A 332 23.24 4.52 33.08
CA ALA A 332 24.51 4.98 32.54
C ALA A 332 25.42 3.78 32.27
N THR A 333 25.74 3.54 31.00
CA THR A 333 26.76 2.57 30.60
C THR A 333 28.09 3.31 30.43
N LYS A 334 29.04 3.10 31.34
CA LYS A 334 30.44 3.52 31.18
C LYS A 334 31.07 2.74 30.01
N LEU A 335 31.38 3.42 28.92
CA LEU A 335 32.26 2.92 27.86
C LEU A 335 33.71 3.28 28.22
N ALA A 336 34.50 2.27 28.56
CA ALA A 336 35.95 2.41 28.69
C ALA A 336 36.60 2.47 27.30
N ALA A 337 37.40 3.50 27.06
CA ALA A 337 38.15 3.68 25.82
C ALA A 337 39.26 2.62 25.70
N LYS A 338 39.31 1.93 24.56
CA LYS A 338 40.46 1.09 24.16
C LYS A 338 41.51 1.96 23.46
N PRO A 339 42.80 1.87 23.82
CA PRO A 339 43.85 2.64 23.14
C PRO A 339 44.16 2.03 21.76
N THR A 340 44.19 2.88 20.73
CA THR A 340 44.61 2.56 19.37
C THR A 340 46.13 2.51 19.26
N LYS A 341 46.68 1.40 18.73
CA LYS A 341 48.12 1.29 18.38
C LYS A 341 48.42 2.06 17.06
N PRO A 342 49.57 2.73 16.94
CA PRO A 342 49.97 3.40 15.71
C PRO A 342 50.49 2.41 14.65
N LYS A 343 50.17 2.69 13.38
CA LYS A 343 50.66 1.98 12.18
C LYS A 343 52.13 2.31 11.89
N PRO A 344 52.95 1.35 11.44
CA PRO A 344 54.31 1.62 11.00
C PRO A 344 54.33 2.23 9.59
N THR A 345 55.09 3.30 9.43
CA THR A 345 55.49 3.87 8.14
C THR A 345 56.63 3.02 7.55
N LYS A 346 56.46 2.59 6.29
CA LYS A 346 57.56 2.01 5.50
C LYS A 346 58.34 3.15 4.85
N ARG A 347 59.68 3.04 4.90
CA ARG A 347 60.62 3.83 4.10
C ARG A 347 60.70 3.29 2.68
#